data_AF-A0A3M1P629-F1
#
_entry.id   AF-A0A3M1P629-F1
#
_cell.length_a   1.000
_cell.length_b   1.000
_cell.length_c   1.000
_cell.angle_alpha   90.00
_cell.angle_beta   90.00
_cell.angle_gamma   90.00
#
_symmetry.space_group_name_H-M   'P 1'
#
loop_
_entity.id
_entity.type
_entity.pdbx_description
1 polymer ?
#
loop_
_entity_poly.entity_id
_entity_poly.type
_entity_poly.pdbx_seq_one_letter_code
_entity_poly.pdbx_strand_id
1 'polypeptide(L)'
;YSQYFKAGYGNNIEEEAPREKAEPHVILSPRLGVSHPITESSKLYFNYGHFRSEPGSSYRFRLQREANGLVTYLGNPSMNLEKTVAYEVGYAQSFFNEYLLNIAAYYKDVTNQPGWIYFENIDNSVQYYKAASNNYQDIRGFEITLSRRTRGWITGFVNYTYDVRTSGYFGLTAYYEDPNKQREYLRQNPYQEKPRPRPYARANITLHTPPTWGPVLAGRHLLGDWHCSLLAEWIAGRYDTYNPNSVPGVVDNVRWKDWYNVDMRLSKAFKLGRAQIQAYLDVRNLFNFKFLNAAAFSDRYDYLDYLESLRFDWEEGDEKGHDRVGEYRPEDVPYDPLEPNPNNDPEIRRRNEERIRKKSYIDMPNIRALTFLNPRDVIFGFKINF
;
A
#
# COMPACT_ATOMS: atom_id res chain seq x y z
N TYR A 1 33.68 -2.52 -25.42
CA TYR A 1 33.29 -3.01 -24.09
C TYR A 1 32.03 -3.88 -24.09
N SER A 2 31.10 -3.68 -25.03
CA SER A 2 29.86 -4.45 -25.14
C SER A 2 30.04 -5.97 -25.24
N GLN A 3 31.18 -6.46 -25.72
CA GLN A 3 31.47 -7.90 -25.80
C GLN A 3 31.38 -8.62 -24.44
N TYR A 4 31.80 -7.97 -23.35
CA TYR A 4 31.73 -8.53 -21.99
C TYR A 4 30.33 -8.56 -21.39
N PHE A 5 29.34 -8.05 -22.11
CA PHE A 5 27.94 -8.17 -21.74
C PHE A 5 27.24 -9.31 -22.49
N LYS A 6 27.87 -9.84 -23.55
CA LYS A 6 27.30 -10.91 -24.38
C LYS A 6 27.37 -12.26 -23.68
N ALA A 7 26.46 -13.15 -24.09
CA ALA A 7 26.56 -14.57 -23.77
C ALA A 7 27.93 -15.14 -24.19
N GLY A 8 28.46 -16.07 -23.40
CA GLY A 8 29.78 -16.70 -23.56
C GLY A 8 30.93 -15.88 -22.98
N TYR A 9 30.89 -14.56 -23.06
CA TYR A 9 31.99 -13.67 -22.67
C TYR A 9 31.77 -12.95 -21.34
N GLY A 10 30.53 -12.84 -20.86
CA GLY A 10 30.25 -12.08 -19.64
C GLY A 10 30.77 -12.67 -18.34
N ASN A 11 31.25 -13.92 -18.35
CA ASN A 11 32.00 -14.48 -17.22
C ASN A 11 33.32 -13.73 -16.98
N ASN A 12 33.92 -13.17 -18.04
CA ASN A 12 35.20 -12.47 -17.98
C ASN A 12 35.05 -10.98 -17.63
N ILE A 13 33.82 -10.48 -17.43
CA ILE A 13 33.58 -9.05 -17.18
C ILE A 13 34.31 -8.53 -15.94
N GLU A 14 34.49 -9.37 -14.92
CA GLU A 14 35.20 -8.95 -13.71
C GLU A 14 36.70 -8.79 -13.98
N GLU A 15 37.30 -9.70 -14.74
CA GLU A 15 38.76 -9.76 -14.96
C GLU A 15 39.23 -8.82 -16.08
N GLU A 16 38.50 -8.75 -17.18
CA GLU A 16 38.94 -8.10 -18.41
C GLU A 16 38.29 -6.73 -18.66
N ALA A 17 37.13 -6.44 -18.05
CA ALA A 17 36.49 -5.15 -18.26
C ALA A 17 37.28 -4.02 -17.54
N PRO A 18 37.31 -2.81 -18.11
CA PRO A 18 37.88 -1.66 -17.44
C PRO A 18 37.22 -1.41 -16.10
N ARG A 19 38.03 -1.05 -15.10
CA ARG A 19 37.57 -0.70 -13.75
C ARG A 19 37.90 0.75 -13.47
N GLU A 20 37.00 1.42 -12.78
CA GLU A 20 37.20 2.77 -12.26
C GLU A 20 36.97 2.78 -10.75
N LYS A 21 37.58 3.75 -10.05
CA LYS A 21 37.31 3.93 -8.63
C LYS A 21 35.93 4.54 -8.46
N ALA A 22 35.15 4.02 -7.52
CA ALA A 22 33.86 4.59 -7.17
C ALA A 22 34.02 6.04 -6.67
N GLU A 23 33.06 6.90 -7.01
CA GLU A 23 33.10 8.30 -6.64
C GLU A 23 32.74 8.49 -5.16
N PRO A 24 33.55 9.21 -4.36
CA PRO A 24 33.20 9.53 -2.98
C PRO A 24 32.15 10.64 -2.94
N HIS A 25 31.17 10.53 -2.04
CA HIS A 25 30.14 11.54 -1.82
C HIS A 25 30.30 12.22 -0.45
N VAL A 26 30.39 13.56 -0.45
CA VAL A 26 30.28 14.38 0.77
C VAL A 26 29.03 15.23 0.64
N ILE A 27 28.08 15.09 1.59
CA ILE A 27 26.77 15.74 1.50
C ILE A 27 26.45 16.49 2.79
N LEU A 28 26.04 17.74 2.65
CA LEU A 28 25.45 18.54 3.72
C LEU A 28 23.92 18.35 3.73
N SER A 29 23.36 18.02 4.91
CA SER A 29 21.92 17.79 5.10
C SER A 29 21.38 18.69 6.22
N PRO A 30 21.07 19.96 5.94
CA PRO A 30 20.59 20.89 6.96
C PRO A 30 19.20 20.49 7.47
N ARG A 31 18.93 20.82 8.73
CA ARG A 31 17.63 20.64 9.38
C ARG A 31 17.32 21.85 10.25
N LEU A 32 16.09 22.33 10.15
CA LEU A 32 15.57 23.44 10.91
C LEU A 32 14.19 23.05 11.45
N GLY A 33 14.03 23.16 12.77
CA GLY A 33 12.74 23.02 13.42
C GLY A 33 12.44 24.30 14.20
N VAL A 34 11.25 24.87 13.98
CA VAL A 34 10.73 26.01 14.73
C VAL A 34 9.48 25.54 15.46
N SER A 35 9.39 25.78 16.76
CA SER A 35 8.21 25.47 17.56
C SER A 35 7.87 26.67 18.42
N HIS A 36 6.69 27.23 18.22
CA HIS A 36 6.20 28.41 18.91
C HIS A 36 4.95 28.07 19.72
N PRO A 37 5.01 28.12 21.06
CA PRO A 37 3.81 28.06 21.90
C PRO A 37 2.92 29.27 21.61
N ILE A 38 1.67 29.04 21.20
CA ILE A 38 0.66 30.11 21.02
C ILE A 38 -0.07 30.36 22.35
N THR A 39 -0.29 29.30 23.14
CA THR A 39 -0.88 29.35 24.48
C THR A 39 -0.19 28.31 25.37
N GLU A 40 -0.59 28.24 26.64
CA GLU A 40 -0.18 27.16 27.56
C GLU A 40 -0.55 25.75 27.06
N SER A 41 -1.57 25.65 26.21
CA SER A 41 -2.14 24.38 25.73
C SER A 41 -1.96 24.14 24.23
N SER A 42 -1.34 25.07 23.50
CA SER A 42 -1.25 24.99 22.04
C SER A 42 0.08 25.46 21.49
N LYS A 43 0.56 24.81 20.44
CA LYS A 43 1.77 25.21 19.71
C LYS A 43 1.58 25.09 18.20
N LEU A 44 2.24 25.98 17.48
CA LEU A 44 2.49 25.83 16.05
C LEU A 44 3.94 25.42 15.86
N TYR A 45 4.19 24.49 14.97
CA TYR A 45 5.53 24.06 14.63
C TYR A 45 5.73 23.97 13.13
N PHE A 46 6.96 24.19 12.71
CA PHE A 46 7.40 24.09 11.33
C PHE A 46 8.70 23.30 11.31
N ASN A 47 8.78 22.29 10.46
CA ASN A 47 9.98 21.49 10.25
C ASN A 47 10.39 21.56 8.79
N TYR A 48 11.69 21.74 8.57
CA TYR A 48 12.34 21.67 7.27
C TYR A 48 13.61 20.84 7.38
N GLY A 49 13.83 19.94 6.44
CA GLY A 49 15.05 19.13 6.48
C GLY A 49 15.40 18.47 5.16
N HIS A 50 16.69 18.25 4.97
CA HIS A 50 17.21 17.41 3.89
C HIS A 50 17.57 16.04 4.49
N PHE A 51 17.15 14.99 3.79
CA PHE A 51 17.40 13.60 4.17
C PHE A 51 18.06 12.89 2.99
N ARG A 52 18.92 11.93 3.31
CA ARG A 52 19.63 11.11 2.34
C ARG A 52 19.43 9.65 2.66
N SER A 53 19.11 8.88 1.63
CA SER A 53 18.99 7.44 1.72
C SER A 53 19.96 6.80 0.75
N GLU A 54 20.66 5.78 1.23
CA GLU A 54 21.49 4.93 0.37
C GLU A 54 20.60 4.12 -0.58
N PRO A 55 20.97 3.98 -1.87
CA PRO A 55 20.32 3.02 -2.76
C PRO A 55 20.35 1.60 -2.17
N GLY A 56 19.47 0.70 -2.61
CA GLY A 56 19.59 -0.70 -2.22
C GLY A 56 20.92 -1.32 -2.72
N SER A 57 21.45 -2.32 -2.00
CA SER A 57 22.69 -3.02 -2.41
C SER A 57 22.62 -3.58 -3.83
N SER A 58 21.43 -3.98 -4.29
CA SER A 58 21.20 -4.44 -5.66
C SER A 58 21.48 -3.34 -6.71
N TYR A 59 21.11 -2.09 -6.42
CA TYR A 59 21.39 -0.98 -7.34
C TYR A 59 22.86 -0.60 -7.36
N ARG A 60 23.59 -0.78 -6.25
CA ARG A 60 25.02 -0.45 -6.18
C ARG A 60 25.94 -1.53 -6.72
N PHE A 61 25.69 -2.79 -6.36
CA PHE A 61 26.70 -3.85 -6.46
C PHE A 61 26.24 -5.07 -7.26
N ARG A 62 25.01 -5.10 -7.80
CA ARG A 62 24.54 -6.26 -8.57
C ARG A 62 25.35 -6.41 -9.85
N LEU A 63 25.90 -7.59 -10.05
CA LEU A 63 26.37 -8.05 -11.35
C LEU A 63 25.66 -9.37 -11.62
N GLN A 64 24.57 -9.31 -12.39
CA GLN A 64 23.81 -10.51 -12.73
C GLN A 64 24.25 -11.04 -14.08
N ARG A 65 24.47 -12.36 -14.11
CA ARG A 65 24.75 -13.16 -15.30
C ARG A 65 23.73 -14.27 -15.39
N GLU A 66 23.23 -14.54 -16.59
CA GLU A 66 22.46 -15.74 -16.89
C GLU A 66 23.40 -16.96 -17.02
N ALA A 67 22.83 -18.17 -17.06
CA ALA A 67 23.60 -19.42 -17.15
C ALA A 67 24.55 -19.49 -18.36
N ASN A 68 24.22 -18.81 -19.45
CA ASN A 68 25.05 -18.71 -20.66
C ASN A 68 26.09 -17.58 -20.58
N GLY A 69 26.25 -16.91 -19.44
CA GLY A 69 27.18 -15.79 -19.24
C GLY A 69 26.68 -14.43 -19.73
N LEU A 70 25.45 -14.32 -20.24
CA LEU A 70 24.87 -13.02 -20.63
C LEU A 70 24.70 -12.13 -19.40
N VAL A 71 25.22 -10.89 -19.45
CA VAL A 71 25.03 -9.94 -18.34
C VAL A 71 23.69 -9.26 -18.50
N THR A 72 22.81 -9.38 -17.50
CA THR A 72 21.44 -8.84 -17.56
C THR A 72 21.19 -7.67 -16.61
N TYR A 73 21.97 -7.56 -15.51
CA TYR A 73 21.93 -6.40 -14.62
C TYR A 73 23.33 -5.98 -14.20
N LEU A 74 23.54 -4.67 -14.21
CA LEU A 74 24.76 -4.01 -13.75
C LEU A 74 24.43 -2.86 -12.79
N GLY A 75 24.85 -3.01 -11.55
CA GLY A 75 24.78 -1.99 -10.52
C GLY A 75 25.76 -0.84 -10.77
N ASN A 76 25.57 0.25 -10.04
CA ASN A 76 26.41 1.43 -10.10
C ASN A 76 26.82 1.84 -8.67
N PRO A 77 28.07 1.58 -8.26
CA PRO A 77 28.57 1.97 -6.94
C PRO A 77 28.62 3.49 -6.72
N SER A 78 28.71 4.28 -7.80
CA SER A 78 28.82 5.76 -7.79
C SER A 78 27.45 6.45 -7.90
N MET A 79 26.36 5.77 -7.51
CA MET A 79 25.02 6.36 -7.56
C MET A 79 24.86 7.50 -6.57
N ASN A 80 24.19 8.56 -7.02
CA ASN A 80 23.74 9.61 -6.14
C ASN A 80 22.79 9.04 -5.07
N LEU A 81 23.01 9.46 -3.82
CA LEU A 81 22.11 9.17 -2.72
C LEU A 81 20.75 9.85 -2.97
N GLU A 82 19.67 9.09 -2.76
CA GLU A 82 18.32 9.61 -2.82
C GLU A 82 18.19 10.80 -1.88
N LYS A 83 17.64 11.90 -2.38
CA LYS A 83 17.42 13.13 -1.61
C LYS A 83 15.96 13.26 -1.30
N THR A 84 15.62 13.50 -0.04
CA THR A 84 14.30 14.00 0.32
C THR A 84 14.43 15.37 0.94
N VAL A 85 13.79 16.37 0.34
CA VAL A 85 13.58 17.69 0.95
C VAL A 85 12.17 17.69 1.52
N ALA A 86 12.06 17.75 2.84
CA ALA A 86 10.78 17.68 3.54
C ALA A 86 10.45 19.02 4.21
N TYR A 87 9.18 19.41 4.09
CA TYR A 87 8.56 20.54 4.73
C TYR A 87 7.33 20.05 5.48
N GLU A 88 7.14 20.54 6.70
CA GLU A 88 5.99 20.22 7.53
C GLU A 88 5.58 21.45 8.32
N VAL A 89 4.28 21.74 8.32
CA VAL A 89 3.67 22.70 9.22
C VAL A 89 2.62 21.97 10.03
N GLY A 90 2.60 22.21 11.34
CA GLY A 90 1.62 21.58 12.19
C GLY A 90 1.18 22.44 13.35
N TYR A 91 0.01 22.08 13.85
CA TYR A 91 -0.66 22.70 14.97
C TYR A 91 -1.04 21.59 15.94
N ALA A 92 -0.65 21.77 17.19
CA ALA A 92 -0.99 20.86 18.27
C ALA A 92 -1.77 21.61 19.34
N GLN A 93 -2.89 21.04 19.77
CA GLN A 93 -3.63 21.55 20.91
C GLN A 93 -4.04 20.43 21.89
N SER A 94 -3.73 20.68 23.16
CA SER A 94 -4.29 19.98 24.30
C SER A 94 -5.63 20.58 24.72
N PHE A 95 -6.62 19.72 24.97
CA PHE A 95 -7.91 20.12 25.54
C PHE A 95 -8.21 19.27 26.78
N PHE A 96 -8.78 19.89 27.80
CA PHE A 96 -9.19 19.26 29.07
C PHE A 96 -8.06 18.49 29.80
N ASN A 97 -6.79 18.76 29.50
CA ASN A 97 -5.63 18.01 30.00
C ASN A 97 -5.68 16.49 29.74
N GLU A 98 -6.49 16.06 28.77
CA GLU A 98 -6.69 14.64 28.46
C GLU A 98 -6.54 14.33 26.97
N TYR A 99 -6.96 15.26 26.12
CA TYR A 99 -6.99 15.10 24.67
C TYR A 99 -5.90 15.93 24.03
N LEU A 100 -5.23 15.35 23.02
CA LEU A 100 -4.26 16.02 22.18
C LEU A 100 -4.68 15.86 20.72
N LEU A 101 -5.05 16.98 20.11
CA LEU A 101 -5.28 17.10 18.68
C LEU A 101 -3.98 17.59 18.01
N ASN A 102 -3.52 16.86 17.00
CA ASN A 102 -2.44 17.28 16.12
C ASN A 102 -2.98 17.33 14.69
N ILE A 103 -2.73 18.45 14.02
CA ILE A 103 -3.02 18.63 12.60
C ILE A 103 -1.70 19.00 11.95
N ALA A 104 -1.29 18.25 10.93
CA ALA A 104 -0.06 18.51 10.20
C ALA A 104 -0.34 18.48 8.70
N ALA A 105 0.31 19.37 7.95
CA ALA A 105 0.40 19.30 6.50
C ALA A 105 1.88 19.19 6.13
N TYR A 106 2.17 18.34 5.15
CA TYR A 106 3.54 18.08 4.73
C TYR A 106 3.67 18.06 3.21
N TYR A 107 4.86 18.41 2.75
CA TYR A 107 5.31 18.26 1.38
C TYR A 107 6.72 17.66 1.39
N LYS A 108 6.97 16.67 0.54
CA LYS A 108 8.27 16.02 0.37
C LYS A 108 8.57 15.98 -1.12
N ASP A 109 9.70 16.54 -1.49
CA ASP A 109 10.31 16.40 -2.81
C ASP A 109 11.41 15.33 -2.71
N VAL A 110 11.25 14.23 -3.43
CA VAL A 110 12.20 13.13 -3.48
C VAL A 110 12.85 13.09 -4.86
N THR A 111 14.17 13.19 -4.91
CA THR A 111 14.96 13.16 -6.16
C THR A 111 16.09 12.15 -6.07
N ASN A 112 16.64 11.77 -7.23
CA ASN A 112 17.70 10.76 -7.33
C ASN A 112 17.27 9.38 -6.79
N GLN A 113 15.97 9.06 -6.88
CA GLN A 113 15.51 7.72 -6.53
C GLN A 113 16.15 6.70 -7.49
N PRO A 114 16.57 5.52 -7.00
CA PRO A 114 17.13 4.47 -7.85
C PRO A 114 16.13 3.98 -8.91
N GLY A 115 16.64 3.76 -10.11
CA GLY A 115 15.93 3.19 -11.24
C GLY A 115 16.86 2.31 -12.09
N TRP A 116 16.26 1.52 -12.97
CA TRP A 116 16.98 0.71 -13.96
C TRP A 116 16.75 1.27 -15.35
N ILE A 117 17.82 1.47 -16.10
CA ILE A 117 17.77 1.87 -17.50
C ILE A 117 18.19 0.68 -18.35
N TYR A 118 17.34 0.29 -19.29
CA TYR A 118 17.58 -0.78 -20.24
C TYR A 118 18.45 -0.31 -21.40
N PHE A 119 19.40 -1.13 -21.81
CA PHE A 119 20.24 -0.92 -22.99
C PHE A 119 20.20 -2.15 -23.87
N GLU A 120 19.97 -1.93 -25.17
CA GLU A 120 19.93 -2.99 -26.18
C GLU A 120 20.70 -2.57 -27.43
N ASN A 121 21.53 -3.49 -27.92
CA ASN A 121 22.28 -3.30 -29.15
C ASN A 121 21.51 -3.84 -30.38
N ILE A 122 21.95 -3.50 -31.59
CA ILE A 122 21.17 -3.72 -32.82
C ILE A 122 20.81 -5.18 -33.11
N ASP A 123 21.67 -6.14 -32.73
CA ASP A 123 21.49 -7.57 -32.98
C ASP A 123 20.90 -8.32 -31.76
N ASN A 124 20.49 -7.59 -30.71
CA ASN A 124 20.00 -8.10 -29.42
C ASN A 124 20.97 -9.04 -28.65
N SER A 125 22.25 -9.11 -29.04
CA SER A 125 23.25 -9.93 -28.34
C SER A 125 23.73 -9.32 -27.03
N VAL A 126 23.50 -8.03 -26.82
CA VAL A 126 23.74 -7.29 -25.57
C VAL A 126 22.45 -6.62 -25.15
N GLN A 127 21.93 -7.07 -24.01
CA GLN A 127 20.71 -6.57 -23.42
C GLN A 127 20.86 -6.59 -21.90
N TYR A 128 20.87 -5.42 -21.27
CA TYR A 128 21.10 -5.33 -19.83
C TYR A 128 20.47 -4.08 -19.23
N TYR A 129 20.19 -4.17 -17.93
CA TYR A 129 19.77 -3.04 -17.13
C TYR A 129 20.96 -2.46 -16.38
N LYS A 130 21.15 -1.14 -16.46
CA LYS A 130 22.12 -0.40 -15.65
C LYS A 130 21.41 0.45 -14.61
N ALA A 131 21.91 0.44 -13.38
CA ALA A 131 21.36 1.25 -12.30
C ALA A 131 21.63 2.75 -12.52
N ALA A 132 20.62 3.58 -12.28
CA ALA A 132 20.68 5.03 -12.41
C ALA A 132 19.88 5.73 -11.32
N SER A 133 20.24 6.96 -10.99
CA SER A 133 19.53 7.81 -10.02
C SER A 133 18.63 8.80 -10.76
N ASN A 134 17.66 8.32 -11.53
CA ASN A 134 16.87 9.13 -12.45
C ASN A 134 15.40 9.28 -12.05
N ASN A 135 14.94 8.58 -11.01
CA ASN A 135 13.56 8.66 -10.57
C ASN A 135 13.34 9.83 -9.58
N TYR A 136 12.12 10.35 -9.56
CA TYR A 136 11.69 11.39 -8.63
C TYR A 136 10.26 11.14 -8.15
N GLN A 137 9.93 11.74 -7.00
CA GLN A 137 8.60 11.66 -6.41
C GLN A 137 8.26 12.92 -5.61
N ASP A 138 7.09 13.49 -5.89
CA ASP A 138 6.43 14.50 -5.07
C ASP A 138 5.41 13.83 -4.15
N ILE A 139 5.45 14.13 -2.85
CA ILE A 139 4.52 13.60 -1.86
C ILE A 139 3.93 14.77 -1.08
N ARG A 140 2.61 14.90 -1.07
CA ARG A 140 1.92 15.94 -0.29
C ARG A 140 0.73 15.36 0.44
N GLY A 141 0.50 15.83 1.64
CA GLY A 141 -0.61 15.32 2.44
C GLY A 141 -0.89 16.13 3.68
N PHE A 142 -1.94 15.72 4.36
CA PHE A 142 -2.23 16.19 5.70
C PHE A 142 -2.62 15.02 6.59
N GLU A 143 -2.34 15.18 7.87
CA GLU A 143 -2.62 14.23 8.92
C GLU A 143 -3.40 14.93 10.04
N ILE A 144 -4.43 14.24 10.53
CA ILE A 144 -5.17 14.64 11.72
C ILE A 144 -5.09 13.49 12.70
N THR A 145 -4.56 13.76 13.90
CA THR A 145 -4.44 12.78 14.97
C THR A 145 -5.07 13.34 16.24
N LEU A 146 -6.11 12.68 16.73
CA LEU A 146 -6.68 12.92 18.05
C LEU A 146 -6.26 11.78 18.97
N SER A 147 -5.66 12.09 20.11
CA SER A 147 -5.26 11.08 21.10
C SER A 147 -5.74 11.44 22.50
N ARG A 148 -6.09 10.42 23.28
CA ARG A 148 -6.40 10.54 24.71
C ARG A 148 -5.46 9.63 25.49
N ARG A 149 -4.61 10.24 26.33
CA ARG A 149 -3.53 9.52 27.05
C ARG A 149 -3.75 9.40 28.55
N THR A 150 -4.65 10.19 29.12
CA THR A 150 -4.91 10.22 30.56
C THR A 150 -5.68 8.99 31.00
N ARG A 151 -5.36 8.47 32.20
CA ARG A 151 -6.05 7.32 32.81
C ARG A 151 -7.53 7.64 33.00
N GLY A 152 -8.37 6.79 32.45
CA GLY A 152 -9.81 6.83 32.54
C GLY A 152 -10.37 5.54 31.95
N TRP A 153 -11.67 5.53 31.69
CA TRP A 153 -12.34 4.36 31.12
C TRP A 153 -11.98 4.10 29.65
N ILE A 154 -11.48 5.13 28.96
CA ILE A 154 -11.19 5.09 27.53
C ILE A 154 -9.85 5.77 27.29
N THR A 155 -8.94 5.10 26.60
CA THR A 155 -7.69 5.68 26.08
C THR A 155 -7.54 5.30 24.62
N GLY A 156 -6.67 6.00 23.89
CA GLY A 156 -6.41 5.63 22.50
C GLY A 156 -6.10 6.80 21.59
N PHE A 157 -6.19 6.54 20.28
CA PHE A 157 -6.05 7.54 19.25
C PHE A 157 -6.92 7.24 18.03
N VAL A 158 -7.22 8.28 17.28
CA VAL A 158 -7.76 8.23 15.92
C VAL A 158 -6.83 9.06 15.05
N ASN A 159 -6.38 8.49 13.95
CA ASN A 159 -5.51 9.10 12.97
C ASN A 159 -6.17 9.00 11.60
N TYR A 160 -6.09 10.08 10.83
CA TYR A 160 -6.53 10.15 9.45
C TYR A 160 -5.46 10.83 8.61
N THR A 161 -5.07 10.20 7.52
CA THR A 161 -4.06 10.71 6.60
C THR A 161 -4.65 10.77 5.19
N TYR A 162 -4.53 11.93 4.58
CA TYR A 162 -4.76 12.14 3.15
C TYR A 162 -3.41 12.39 2.50
N ASP A 163 -3.02 11.56 1.53
CA ASP A 163 -1.71 11.61 0.87
C ASP A 163 -1.89 11.49 -0.64
N VAL A 164 -1.15 12.32 -1.37
CA VAL A 164 -1.08 12.32 -2.84
C VAL A 164 0.39 12.19 -3.22
N ARG A 165 0.66 11.23 -4.10
CA ARG A 165 1.99 11.01 -4.65
C ARG A 165 1.98 11.30 -6.14
N THR A 166 3.08 11.79 -6.66
CA THR A 166 3.34 11.92 -8.09
C THR A 166 4.75 11.44 -8.30
N SER A 167 4.98 10.56 -9.26
CA SER A 167 6.29 9.98 -9.50
C SER A 167 6.60 9.98 -10.99
N GLY A 168 7.87 9.96 -11.31
CA GLY A 168 8.33 9.88 -12.68
C GLY A 168 9.82 9.66 -12.74
N TYR A 169 10.36 9.84 -13.93
CA TYR A 169 11.78 9.71 -14.18
C TYR A 169 12.28 10.81 -15.11
N PHE A 170 13.57 11.11 -15.01
CA PHE A 170 14.29 11.98 -15.94
C PHE A 170 14.96 11.13 -17.03
N GLY A 171 14.97 11.65 -18.25
CA GLY A 171 15.56 10.97 -19.41
C GLY A 171 14.72 9.78 -19.86
N LEU A 172 15.39 8.71 -20.29
CA LEU A 172 14.77 7.51 -20.84
C LEU A 172 15.03 6.31 -19.93
N THR A 173 14.07 5.40 -19.84
CA THR A 173 14.21 4.10 -19.17
C THR A 173 14.73 3.02 -20.12
N ALA A 174 14.80 3.29 -21.42
CA ALA A 174 15.39 2.41 -22.41
C ALA A 174 16.17 3.16 -23.50
N TYR A 175 17.29 2.57 -23.94
CA TYR A 175 18.08 2.99 -25.07
C TYR A 175 18.29 1.80 -26.02
N TYR A 176 17.82 1.96 -27.25
CA TYR A 176 17.99 1.02 -28.34
C TYR A 176 18.99 1.57 -29.35
N GLU A 177 19.97 0.76 -29.76
CA GLU A 177 20.87 1.10 -30.86
C GLU A 177 20.14 1.12 -32.22
N ASP A 178 19.10 0.29 -32.37
CA ASP A 178 18.22 0.32 -33.55
C ASP A 178 17.41 1.64 -33.58
N PRO A 179 17.62 2.50 -34.60
CA PRO A 179 16.94 3.79 -34.69
C PRO A 179 15.43 3.68 -34.84
N ASN A 180 14.90 2.60 -35.42
CA ASN A 180 13.46 2.41 -35.57
C ASN A 180 12.81 2.11 -34.22
N LYS A 181 13.39 1.19 -33.44
CA LYS A 181 12.94 0.89 -32.08
C LYS A 181 13.07 2.11 -31.17
N GLN A 182 14.18 2.85 -31.27
CA GLN A 182 14.38 4.05 -30.45
C GLN A 182 13.32 5.12 -30.76
N ARG A 183 13.00 5.36 -32.04
CA ARG A 183 11.95 6.31 -32.43
C ARG A 183 10.58 5.90 -31.94
N GLU A 184 10.25 4.61 -32.03
CA GLU A 184 8.98 4.07 -31.53
C GLU A 184 8.87 4.29 -30.01
N TYR A 185 9.91 3.93 -29.27
CA TYR A 185 9.98 4.14 -27.83
C TYR A 185 9.82 5.62 -27.45
N LEU A 186 10.49 6.54 -28.15
CA LEU A 186 10.37 7.98 -27.89
C LEU A 186 8.96 8.53 -28.14
N ARG A 187 8.23 7.96 -29.11
CA ARG A 187 6.84 8.36 -29.39
C ARG A 187 5.88 7.97 -28.26
N GLN A 188 6.15 6.86 -27.57
CA GLN A 188 5.26 6.29 -26.57
C GLN A 188 5.55 6.76 -25.13
N ASN A 189 6.71 7.35 -24.85
CA ASN A 189 7.22 7.53 -23.46
C ASN A 189 7.37 8.98 -22.93
N PRO A 190 6.45 9.94 -23.15
CA PRO A 190 6.36 11.11 -22.27
C PRO A 190 5.64 10.73 -20.96
N TYR A 191 6.30 9.94 -20.10
CA TYR A 191 5.65 9.32 -18.95
C TYR A 191 5.89 10.09 -17.64
N GLN A 192 4.80 10.52 -17.01
CA GLN A 192 4.75 10.96 -15.61
C GLN A 192 3.53 10.29 -14.97
N GLU A 193 3.73 9.60 -13.85
CA GLU A 193 2.66 8.93 -13.13
C GLU A 193 2.10 9.83 -12.02
N LYS A 194 0.78 10.03 -12.04
CA LYS A 194 0.07 10.82 -11.02
C LYS A 194 -0.99 9.94 -10.36
N PRO A 195 -0.61 9.04 -9.44
CA PRO A 195 -1.59 8.21 -8.77
C PRO A 195 -2.59 9.06 -7.99
N ARG A 196 -3.83 8.59 -7.95
CA ARG A 196 -4.88 9.27 -7.18
C ARG A 196 -4.62 9.14 -5.67
N PRO A 197 -5.03 10.16 -4.88
CA PRO A 197 -4.94 10.11 -3.43
C PRO A 197 -5.60 8.85 -2.85
N ARG A 198 -4.94 8.22 -1.88
CA ARG A 198 -5.47 7.04 -1.19
C ARG A 198 -5.49 7.29 0.32
N PRO A 199 -6.57 7.90 0.85
CA PRO A 199 -6.68 8.15 2.27
C PRO A 199 -6.62 6.87 3.11
N TYR A 200 -6.09 7.00 4.32
CA TYR A 200 -6.03 5.94 5.32
C TYR A 200 -6.43 6.49 6.68
N ALA A 201 -7.11 5.67 7.47
CA ALA A 201 -7.46 5.96 8.85
C ALA A 201 -7.12 4.78 9.74
N ARG A 202 -6.67 5.11 10.96
CA ARG A 202 -6.39 4.13 12.00
C ARG A 202 -6.97 4.62 13.32
N ALA A 203 -7.67 3.75 14.03
CA ALA A 203 -8.12 4.01 15.38
C ALA A 203 -7.66 2.89 16.31
N ASN A 204 -7.04 3.25 17.42
CA ASN A 204 -6.87 2.34 18.55
C ASN A 204 -7.70 2.88 19.70
N ILE A 205 -8.70 2.14 20.14
CA ILE A 205 -9.56 2.50 21.26
C ILE A 205 -9.41 1.41 22.31
N THR A 206 -8.97 1.77 23.50
CA THR A 206 -8.86 0.84 24.61
C THR A 206 -9.81 1.25 25.74
N LEU A 207 -10.72 0.33 26.06
CA LEU A 207 -11.63 0.40 27.18
C LEU A 207 -11.00 -0.27 28.39
N HIS A 208 -11.10 0.39 29.55
CA HIS A 208 -10.53 -0.07 30.80
C HIS A 208 -11.56 0.02 31.91
N THR A 209 -11.62 -0.99 32.78
CA THR A 209 -12.39 -0.91 34.01
C THR A 209 -11.47 -0.73 35.22
N PRO A 210 -11.83 0.13 36.19
CA PRO A 210 -11.08 0.25 37.43
C PRO A 210 -10.98 -1.10 38.18
N PRO A 211 -9.90 -1.39 38.92
CA PRO A 211 -9.75 -2.64 39.66
C PRO A 211 -10.89 -2.95 40.63
N THR A 212 -11.53 -1.90 41.16
CA THR A 212 -12.62 -1.98 42.14
C THR A 212 -14.01 -1.88 41.53
N TRP A 213 -14.14 -2.02 40.21
CA TRP A 213 -15.42 -1.83 39.53
C TRP A 213 -16.32 -3.07 39.57
N GLY A 214 -17.62 -2.84 39.76
CA GLY A 214 -18.65 -3.88 39.78
C GLY A 214 -18.84 -4.58 41.12
N PRO A 215 -19.81 -5.50 41.20
CA PRO A 215 -20.18 -6.19 42.44
C PRO A 215 -19.05 -7.07 42.96
N VAL A 216 -18.97 -7.15 44.29
CA VAL A 216 -18.03 -8.03 44.99
C VAL A 216 -18.64 -9.42 45.10
N LEU A 217 -17.98 -10.41 44.51
CA LEU A 217 -18.30 -11.82 44.71
C LEU A 217 -17.06 -12.52 45.28
N ALA A 218 -17.22 -13.23 46.41
CA ALA A 218 -16.13 -13.91 47.10
C ALA A 218 -14.91 -13.00 47.39
N GLY A 219 -15.16 -11.74 47.79
CA GLY A 219 -14.12 -10.76 48.10
C GLY A 219 -13.38 -10.19 46.88
N ARG A 220 -13.88 -10.40 45.66
CA ARG A 220 -13.25 -9.91 44.41
C ARG A 220 -14.25 -9.16 43.54
N HIS A 221 -13.76 -8.10 42.89
CA HIS A 221 -14.53 -7.35 41.89
C HIS A 221 -14.48 -8.05 40.54
N LEU A 222 -15.56 -8.74 40.15
CA LEU A 222 -15.58 -9.52 38.92
C LEU A 222 -15.53 -8.66 37.65
N LEU A 223 -15.97 -7.41 37.72
CA LEU A 223 -15.92 -6.50 36.58
C LEU A 223 -14.68 -5.59 36.62
N GLY A 224 -13.83 -5.71 37.63
CA GLY A 224 -12.58 -4.95 37.70
C GLY A 224 -11.50 -5.49 36.76
N ASP A 225 -10.53 -4.62 36.43
CA ASP A 225 -9.31 -4.95 35.68
C ASP A 225 -9.54 -5.62 34.31
N TRP A 226 -10.60 -5.21 33.61
CA TRP A 226 -10.80 -5.56 32.20
C TRP A 226 -10.16 -4.52 31.29
N HIS A 227 -9.51 -5.01 30.24
CA HIS A 227 -8.91 -4.21 29.19
C HIS A 227 -9.35 -4.74 27.83
N CYS A 228 -10.09 -3.94 27.07
CA CYS A 228 -10.52 -4.27 25.72
C CYS A 228 -9.94 -3.25 24.74
N SER A 229 -8.97 -3.66 23.92
CA SER A 229 -8.38 -2.83 22.87
C SER A 229 -8.97 -3.22 21.52
N LEU A 230 -9.44 -2.24 20.78
CA LEU A 230 -9.91 -2.36 19.41
C LEU A 230 -8.95 -1.58 18.51
N LEU A 231 -8.37 -2.28 17.54
CA LEU A 231 -7.57 -1.67 16.48
C LEU A 231 -8.37 -1.72 15.19
N ALA A 232 -8.89 -0.58 14.77
CA ALA A 232 -9.60 -0.41 13.51
C ALA A 232 -8.71 0.27 12.47
N GLU A 233 -8.78 -0.21 11.25
CA GLU A 233 -8.05 0.32 10.11
C GLU A 233 -8.98 0.44 8.91
N TRP A 234 -8.82 1.50 8.13
CA TRP A 234 -9.52 1.73 6.88
C TRP A 234 -8.56 2.33 5.87
N ILE A 235 -8.50 1.77 4.66
CA ILE A 235 -7.75 2.29 3.54
C ILE A 235 -8.71 2.45 2.37
N ALA A 236 -8.80 3.65 1.81
CA ALA A 236 -9.55 3.90 0.59
C ALA A 236 -9.12 2.93 -0.53
N GLY A 237 -10.05 2.45 -1.33
CA GLY A 237 -9.74 1.60 -2.48
C GLY A 237 -8.89 2.35 -3.50
N ARG A 238 -7.84 1.69 -4.03
CA ARG A 238 -6.98 2.26 -5.06
C ARG A 238 -7.71 2.34 -6.40
N TYR A 239 -7.34 3.30 -7.22
CA TYR A 239 -7.77 3.31 -8.62
C TYR A 239 -6.93 2.34 -9.43
N ASP A 240 -7.52 1.82 -10.49
CA ASP A 240 -6.91 0.90 -11.43
C ASP A 240 -7.43 1.21 -12.84
N THR A 241 -6.83 0.61 -13.86
CA THR A 241 -7.20 0.84 -15.25
C THR A 241 -7.81 -0.40 -15.88
N TYR A 242 -9.05 -0.28 -16.34
CA TYR A 242 -9.72 -1.25 -17.18
C TYR A 242 -9.84 -0.68 -18.60
N ASN A 243 -8.98 -1.15 -19.51
CA ASN A 243 -8.89 -0.66 -20.88
C ASN A 243 -8.61 -1.83 -21.86
N PRO A 244 -9.57 -2.76 -22.04
CA PRO A 244 -9.38 -3.95 -22.89
C PRO A 244 -9.10 -3.58 -24.35
N ASN A 245 -9.66 -2.46 -24.82
CA ASN A 245 -9.53 -1.96 -26.19
C ASN A 245 -8.31 -1.06 -26.42
N SER A 246 -7.45 -0.88 -25.42
CA SER A 246 -6.24 -0.02 -25.51
C SER A 246 -6.51 1.40 -26.01
N VAL A 247 -7.66 1.97 -25.62
CA VAL A 247 -8.05 3.33 -26.00
C VAL A 247 -7.09 4.33 -25.36
N PRO A 248 -6.43 5.21 -26.13
CA PRO A 248 -5.52 6.20 -25.58
C PRO A 248 -6.21 7.13 -24.58
N GLY A 249 -5.57 7.37 -23.43
CA GLY A 249 -6.05 8.29 -22.39
C GLY A 249 -6.99 7.68 -21.35
N VAL A 250 -7.42 6.43 -21.51
CA VAL A 250 -8.18 5.71 -20.47
C VAL A 250 -7.22 5.19 -19.40
N VAL A 251 -7.22 5.85 -18.23
CA VAL A 251 -6.43 5.49 -17.04
C VAL A 251 -7.25 5.78 -15.78
N ASP A 252 -7.01 5.02 -14.71
CA ASP A 252 -7.65 5.19 -13.39
C ASP A 252 -9.19 5.28 -13.45
N ASN A 253 -9.82 4.50 -14.35
CA ASN A 253 -11.27 4.53 -14.58
C ASN A 253 -12.04 3.62 -13.62
N VAL A 254 -11.44 2.53 -13.12
CA VAL A 254 -12.06 1.66 -12.12
C VAL A 254 -11.47 1.92 -10.73
N ARG A 255 -12.20 1.54 -9.67
CA ARG A 255 -11.71 1.65 -8.30
C ARG A 255 -11.95 0.36 -7.53
N TRP A 256 -10.95 -0.05 -6.77
CA TRP A 256 -11.08 -1.16 -5.83
C TRP A 256 -12.01 -0.81 -4.67
N LYS A 257 -12.56 -1.82 -3.98
CA LYS A 257 -13.25 -1.64 -2.71
C LYS A 257 -12.30 -1.07 -1.66
N ASP A 258 -12.86 -0.29 -0.77
CA ASP A 258 -12.14 0.16 0.42
C ASP A 258 -11.79 -1.06 1.27
N TRP A 259 -10.58 -1.11 1.78
CA TRP A 259 -10.14 -2.14 2.71
C TRP A 259 -10.38 -1.65 4.13
N TYR A 260 -10.86 -2.52 5.01
CA TYR A 260 -11.04 -2.19 6.42
C TYR A 260 -10.97 -3.45 7.28
N ASN A 261 -10.46 -3.30 8.48
CA ASN A 261 -10.34 -4.41 9.42
C ASN A 261 -10.50 -3.92 10.85
N VAL A 262 -10.94 -4.82 11.73
CA VAL A 262 -10.98 -4.57 13.17
C VAL A 262 -10.40 -5.78 13.89
N ASP A 263 -9.33 -5.54 14.64
CA ASP A 263 -8.74 -6.52 15.55
C ASP A 263 -9.12 -6.16 16.99
N MET A 264 -9.27 -7.18 17.83
CA MET A 264 -9.64 -7.02 19.23
C MET A 264 -8.65 -7.76 20.12
N ARG A 265 -8.28 -7.13 21.24
CA ARG A 265 -7.62 -7.79 22.38
C ARG A 265 -8.42 -7.53 23.63
N LEU A 266 -9.00 -8.56 24.20
CA LEU A 266 -9.64 -8.54 25.51
C LEU A 266 -8.71 -9.18 26.52
N SER A 267 -8.53 -8.58 27.69
CA SER A 267 -7.78 -9.19 28.78
C SER A 267 -8.34 -8.83 30.13
N LYS A 268 -8.09 -9.73 31.08
CA LYS A 268 -8.47 -9.58 32.48
C LYS A 268 -7.31 -9.98 33.36
N ALA A 269 -6.89 -9.08 34.23
CA ALA A 269 -5.89 -9.38 35.24
C ALA A 269 -6.57 -9.81 36.55
N PHE A 270 -5.99 -10.78 37.25
CA PHE A 270 -6.37 -11.13 38.60
C PHE A 270 -5.16 -11.64 39.38
N LYS A 271 -5.16 -11.39 40.70
CA LYS A 271 -4.11 -11.86 41.61
C LYS A 271 -4.48 -13.22 42.19
N LEU A 272 -3.52 -14.14 42.21
CA LEU A 272 -3.63 -15.42 42.90
C LEU A 272 -2.40 -15.64 43.78
N GLY A 273 -2.52 -15.33 45.07
CA GLY A 273 -1.39 -15.32 45.99
C GLY A 273 -0.36 -14.27 45.58
N ARG A 274 0.89 -14.71 45.33
CA ARG A 274 1.98 -13.84 44.84
C ARG A 274 1.99 -13.68 43.32
N ALA A 275 1.31 -14.57 42.59
CA ALA A 275 1.29 -14.54 41.13
C ALA A 275 0.27 -13.52 40.60
N GLN A 276 0.65 -12.79 39.55
CA GLN A 276 -0.26 -12.00 38.72
C GLN A 276 -0.59 -12.80 37.47
N ILE A 277 -1.86 -13.13 37.30
CA ILE A 277 -2.34 -13.87 36.14
C ILE A 277 -3.16 -12.92 35.26
N GLN A 278 -2.90 -12.93 33.96
CA GLN A 278 -3.69 -12.24 32.96
C GLN A 278 -4.25 -13.26 31.97
N ALA A 279 -5.57 -13.42 31.96
CA ALA A 279 -6.26 -14.11 30.88
C ALA A 279 -6.45 -13.14 29.71
N TYR A 280 -6.21 -13.58 28.48
CA TYR A 280 -6.44 -12.76 27.30
C TYR A 280 -7.09 -13.55 26.16
N LEU A 281 -7.76 -12.80 25.28
CA LEU A 281 -8.40 -13.24 24.05
C LEU A 281 -8.03 -12.22 22.96
N ASP A 282 -7.24 -12.66 21.99
CA ASP A 282 -6.95 -11.91 20.78
C ASP A 282 -7.84 -12.44 19.65
N VAL A 283 -8.54 -11.54 18.96
CA VAL A 283 -9.34 -11.86 17.77
C VAL A 283 -8.84 -10.97 16.64
N ARG A 284 -8.22 -11.57 15.62
CA ARG A 284 -7.91 -10.88 14.37
C ARG A 284 -9.08 -10.98 13.42
N ASN A 285 -9.36 -9.91 12.69
CA ASN A 285 -10.52 -9.82 11.81
C ASN A 285 -11.82 -10.17 12.54
N LEU A 286 -12.14 -9.40 13.58
CA LEU A 286 -13.27 -9.59 14.49
C LEU A 286 -14.58 -9.86 13.76
N PHE A 287 -14.83 -9.13 12.66
CA PHE A 287 -16.05 -9.20 11.87
C PHE A 287 -15.96 -10.16 10.67
N ASN A 288 -14.84 -10.85 10.49
CA ASN A 288 -14.59 -11.76 9.38
C ASN A 288 -14.82 -11.10 8.00
N PHE A 289 -14.33 -9.86 7.85
CA PHE A 289 -14.37 -9.16 6.57
C PHE A 289 -13.52 -9.90 5.53
N LYS A 290 -14.06 -10.00 4.32
CA LYS A 290 -13.43 -10.66 3.17
C LYS A 290 -13.12 -9.65 2.09
N PHE A 291 -11.89 -9.66 1.59
CA PHE A 291 -11.43 -8.82 0.50
C PHE A 291 -10.80 -9.69 -0.57
N LEU A 292 -11.20 -9.45 -1.82
CA LEU A 292 -10.64 -10.15 -2.97
C LEU A 292 -9.15 -9.84 -3.09
N ASN A 293 -8.35 -10.88 -3.30
CA ASN A 293 -6.92 -10.76 -3.50
C ASN A 293 -6.56 -10.93 -4.98
N ALA A 294 -5.77 -10.00 -5.52
CA ALA A 294 -5.35 -10.02 -6.92
C ALA A 294 -4.49 -11.26 -7.27
N ALA A 295 -3.80 -11.87 -6.30
CA ALA A 295 -3.04 -13.10 -6.56
C ALA A 295 -3.94 -14.35 -6.76
N ALA A 296 -5.25 -14.22 -6.61
CA ALA A 296 -6.20 -15.29 -6.88
C ALA A 296 -6.52 -15.45 -8.38
N PHE A 297 -6.20 -14.45 -9.21
CA PHE A 297 -6.36 -14.56 -10.65
C PHE A 297 -5.23 -15.41 -11.24
N SER A 298 -5.58 -16.45 -11.98
CA SER A 298 -4.60 -17.38 -12.56
C SER A 298 -3.74 -16.73 -13.65
N ASP A 299 -4.33 -15.82 -14.40
CA ASP A 299 -3.69 -15.10 -15.48
C ASP A 299 -4.45 -13.78 -15.80
N ARG A 300 -4.04 -13.11 -16.87
CA ARG A 300 -4.68 -11.86 -17.32
C ARG A 300 -6.11 -12.07 -17.83
N TYR A 301 -6.43 -13.22 -18.42
CA TYR A 301 -7.77 -13.48 -18.95
C TYR A 301 -8.76 -13.70 -17.81
N ASP A 302 -8.40 -14.47 -16.78
CA ASP A 302 -9.21 -14.64 -15.56
C ASP A 302 -9.53 -13.29 -14.89
N TYR A 303 -8.54 -12.37 -14.83
CA TYR A 303 -8.79 -11.02 -14.33
C TYR A 303 -9.73 -10.20 -15.23
N LEU A 304 -9.62 -10.34 -16.56
CA LEU A 304 -10.50 -9.66 -17.50
C LEU A 304 -11.93 -10.20 -17.45
N ASP A 305 -12.12 -11.52 -17.42
CA ASP A 305 -13.43 -12.16 -17.29
C ASP A 305 -14.13 -11.69 -16.01
N TYR A 306 -13.40 -11.59 -14.90
CA TYR A 306 -13.90 -10.99 -13.66
C TYR A 306 -14.32 -9.53 -13.85
N LEU A 307 -13.47 -8.68 -14.43
CA LEU A 307 -13.79 -7.27 -14.64
C LEU A 307 -14.98 -7.08 -15.60
N GLU A 308 -15.06 -7.87 -16.66
CA GLU A 308 -16.18 -7.89 -17.62
C GLU A 308 -17.48 -8.34 -16.98
N SER A 309 -17.40 -9.17 -15.94
CA SER A 309 -18.57 -9.57 -15.16
C SER A 309 -19.07 -8.47 -14.21
N LEU A 310 -18.27 -7.45 -13.87
CA LEU A 310 -18.69 -6.39 -12.95
C LEU A 310 -19.58 -5.35 -13.65
N ARG A 311 -20.47 -4.73 -12.88
CA ARG A 311 -21.41 -3.72 -13.37
C ARG A 311 -20.99 -2.31 -12.96
N PHE A 312 -20.34 -1.57 -13.85
CA PHE A 312 -19.79 -0.25 -13.58
C PHE A 312 -20.78 0.89 -13.84
N ASP A 313 -20.49 2.10 -13.33
CA ASP A 313 -21.40 3.24 -13.39
C ASP A 313 -21.42 3.96 -14.74
N TRP A 314 -20.35 3.82 -15.53
CA TRP A 314 -20.27 4.29 -16.91
C TRP A 314 -20.92 3.35 -17.93
N GLU A 315 -21.31 2.14 -17.54
CA GLU A 315 -22.02 1.21 -18.42
C GLU A 315 -23.47 1.65 -18.65
N GLU A 316 -24.10 1.06 -19.66
CA GLU A 316 -25.47 1.38 -20.08
C GLU A 316 -26.37 0.13 -20.00
N GLY A 317 -27.69 0.35 -20.06
CA GLY A 317 -28.66 -0.74 -20.06
C GLY A 317 -28.61 -1.63 -18.81
N ASP A 318 -28.72 -2.95 -19.02
CA ASP A 318 -28.76 -3.96 -17.95
C ASP A 318 -27.38 -4.17 -17.28
N GLU A 319 -26.29 -3.77 -17.93
CA GLU A 319 -24.92 -3.86 -17.39
C GLU A 319 -24.61 -2.74 -16.41
N LYS A 320 -25.29 -1.57 -16.52
CA LYS A 320 -25.07 -0.43 -15.63
C LYS A 320 -25.22 -0.76 -14.15
N GLY A 321 -24.19 -0.50 -13.35
CA GLY A 321 -24.21 -0.70 -11.90
C GLY A 321 -23.33 0.27 -11.12
N HIS A 322 -22.93 -0.15 -9.93
CA HIS A 322 -22.05 0.61 -9.04
C HIS A 322 -20.98 -0.29 -8.42
N ASP A 323 -20.66 -1.40 -9.09
CA ASP A 323 -19.67 -2.35 -8.64
C ASP A 323 -18.28 -1.70 -8.61
N ARG A 324 -17.46 -2.22 -7.71
CA ARG A 324 -16.06 -1.86 -7.56
C ARG A 324 -15.23 -3.11 -7.71
N VAL A 325 -13.99 -2.93 -8.15
CA VAL A 325 -13.03 -4.05 -8.21
C VAL A 325 -12.85 -4.61 -6.79
N GLY A 326 -12.96 -5.91 -6.63
CA GLY A 326 -13.03 -6.60 -5.34
C GLY A 326 -14.44 -6.89 -4.82
N GLU A 327 -15.51 -6.53 -5.55
CA GLU A 327 -16.81 -7.17 -5.35
C GLU A 327 -16.72 -8.67 -5.63
N TYR A 328 -17.49 -9.48 -4.90
CA TYR A 328 -17.41 -10.93 -4.99
C TYR A 328 -18.79 -11.57 -4.91
N ARG A 329 -18.93 -12.72 -5.57
CA ARG A 329 -20.08 -13.61 -5.44
C ARG A 329 -20.03 -14.36 -4.11
N PRO A 330 -21.13 -14.46 -3.35
CA PRO A 330 -21.18 -15.30 -2.16
C PRO A 330 -20.80 -16.77 -2.46
N GLU A 331 -20.13 -17.45 -1.53
CA GLU A 331 -19.57 -18.80 -1.74
C GLU A 331 -20.63 -19.87 -2.01
N ASP A 332 -21.85 -19.67 -1.52
CA ASP A 332 -23.01 -20.55 -1.67
C ASP A 332 -23.87 -20.24 -2.90
N VAL A 333 -23.50 -19.21 -3.68
CA VAL A 333 -24.21 -18.81 -4.89
C VAL A 333 -23.47 -19.35 -6.13
N PRO A 334 -24.12 -20.19 -6.97
CA PRO A 334 -23.51 -20.65 -8.22
C PRO A 334 -23.35 -19.49 -9.20
N TYR A 335 -22.38 -19.62 -10.12
CA TYR A 335 -22.21 -18.67 -11.21
C TYR A 335 -23.41 -18.72 -12.14
N ASP A 336 -24.00 -17.55 -12.42
CA ASP A 336 -25.07 -17.37 -13.39
C ASP A 336 -24.95 -15.96 -13.99
N PRO A 337 -24.34 -15.82 -15.19
CA PRO A 337 -24.07 -14.54 -15.83
C PRO A 337 -25.35 -13.83 -16.25
N LEU A 338 -25.27 -12.51 -16.46
CA LEU A 338 -26.40 -11.75 -16.98
C LEU A 338 -26.75 -12.22 -18.39
N GLU A 339 -28.04 -12.29 -18.65
CA GLU A 339 -28.58 -12.66 -19.96
C GLU A 339 -28.69 -11.41 -20.83
N PRO A 340 -28.11 -11.39 -22.05
CA PRO A 340 -28.21 -10.24 -22.95
C PRO A 340 -29.67 -9.88 -23.24
N ASN A 341 -30.00 -8.60 -23.10
CA ASN A 341 -31.37 -8.12 -23.26
C ASN A 341 -31.52 -6.97 -24.28
N PRO A 342 -31.09 -7.15 -25.54
CA PRO A 342 -31.09 -6.06 -26.54
C PRO A 342 -32.50 -5.57 -26.90
N ASN A 343 -33.52 -6.42 -26.75
CA ASN A 343 -34.91 -6.11 -27.09
C ASN A 343 -35.74 -5.65 -25.89
N ASN A 344 -35.10 -5.47 -24.72
CA ASN A 344 -35.76 -5.05 -23.48
C ASN A 344 -36.93 -5.95 -23.06
N ASP A 345 -36.73 -7.26 -23.11
CA ASP A 345 -37.68 -8.27 -22.66
C ASP A 345 -37.86 -8.18 -21.12
N PRO A 346 -39.10 -8.02 -20.62
CA PRO A 346 -39.36 -7.90 -19.18
C PRO A 346 -39.05 -9.17 -18.38
N GLU A 347 -39.15 -10.36 -18.98
CA GLU A 347 -38.81 -11.61 -18.30
C GLU A 347 -37.30 -11.80 -18.15
N ILE A 348 -36.53 -11.41 -19.17
CA ILE A 348 -35.06 -11.38 -19.09
C ILE A 348 -34.63 -10.37 -18.00
N ARG A 349 -35.22 -9.18 -18.01
CA ARG A 349 -34.97 -8.15 -16.99
C ARG A 349 -35.22 -8.68 -15.58
N ARG A 350 -36.35 -9.34 -15.35
CA ARG A 350 -36.70 -9.92 -14.05
C ARG A 350 -35.68 -10.96 -13.57
N ARG A 351 -35.19 -11.83 -14.48
CA ARG A 351 -34.13 -12.80 -14.16
C ARG A 351 -32.80 -12.10 -13.85
N ASN A 352 -32.43 -11.09 -14.64
CA ASN A 352 -31.21 -10.31 -14.41
C ASN A 352 -31.27 -9.54 -13.08
N GLU A 353 -32.41 -8.98 -12.69
CA GLU A 353 -32.59 -8.36 -11.37
C GLU A 353 -32.35 -9.36 -10.23
N GLU A 354 -32.79 -10.61 -10.38
CA GLU A 354 -32.51 -11.66 -9.39
C GLU A 354 -31.02 -12.03 -9.34
N ARG A 355 -30.36 -12.17 -10.51
CA ARG A 355 -28.92 -12.41 -10.61
C ARG A 355 -28.13 -11.29 -9.95
N ILE A 356 -28.51 -10.04 -10.20
CA ILE A 356 -27.92 -8.84 -9.61
C ILE A 356 -28.06 -8.87 -8.10
N ARG A 357 -29.27 -9.11 -7.59
CA ARG A 357 -29.55 -9.19 -6.15
C ARG A 357 -28.70 -10.25 -5.45
N LYS A 358 -28.50 -11.40 -6.11
CA LYS A 358 -27.68 -12.52 -5.58
C LYS A 358 -26.19 -12.36 -5.85
N LYS A 359 -25.79 -11.41 -6.71
CA LYS A 359 -24.43 -11.28 -7.27
C LYS A 359 -23.94 -12.54 -7.98
N SER A 360 -24.86 -13.35 -8.52
CA SER A 360 -24.49 -14.60 -9.20
C SER A 360 -23.70 -14.37 -10.49
N TYR A 361 -23.83 -13.17 -11.06
CA TYR A 361 -23.20 -12.75 -12.30
C TYR A 361 -21.70 -12.46 -12.17
N ILE A 362 -21.15 -12.34 -10.95
CA ILE A 362 -19.73 -12.05 -10.75
C ILE A 362 -18.91 -13.33 -10.99
N ASP A 363 -17.97 -13.27 -11.92
CA ASP A 363 -17.08 -14.39 -12.24
C ASP A 363 -15.86 -14.40 -11.29
N MET A 364 -15.81 -15.37 -10.39
CA MET A 364 -14.82 -15.36 -9.30
C MET A 364 -13.46 -15.89 -9.79
N PRO A 365 -12.33 -15.37 -9.25
CA PRO A 365 -11.00 -15.83 -9.65
C PRO A 365 -10.84 -17.36 -9.58
N ASN A 366 -10.12 -17.93 -10.53
CA ASN A 366 -9.96 -19.37 -10.66
C ASN A 366 -9.19 -20.02 -9.50
N ILE A 367 -8.24 -19.30 -8.87
CA ILE A 367 -7.46 -19.82 -7.73
C ILE A 367 -8.19 -19.57 -6.41
N ARG A 368 -9.14 -20.46 -6.09
CA ARG A 368 -9.99 -20.37 -4.88
C ARG A 368 -9.23 -20.26 -3.55
N ALA A 369 -8.07 -20.91 -3.45
CA ALA A 369 -7.28 -20.93 -2.22
C ALA A 369 -6.69 -19.56 -1.84
N LEU A 370 -6.59 -18.64 -2.81
CA LEU A 370 -6.00 -17.32 -2.62
C LEU A 370 -7.04 -16.19 -2.66
N THR A 371 -8.32 -16.49 -2.92
CA THR A 371 -9.40 -15.51 -3.11
C THR A 371 -9.54 -14.55 -1.94
N PHE A 372 -9.51 -15.07 -0.72
CA PHE A 372 -9.60 -14.29 0.51
C PHE A 372 -8.38 -14.57 1.39
N LEU A 373 -7.55 -13.55 1.56
CA LEU A 373 -6.48 -13.53 2.55
C LEU A 373 -6.96 -12.73 3.75
N ASN A 374 -6.50 -13.07 4.97
CA ASN A 374 -6.97 -12.54 6.27
C ASN A 374 -8.13 -13.32 6.92
N PRO A 375 -7.96 -14.63 7.23
CA PRO A 375 -8.96 -15.36 8.01
C PRO A 375 -9.13 -14.76 9.40
N ARG A 376 -10.27 -15.04 10.04
CA ARG A 376 -10.47 -14.73 11.46
C ARG A 376 -9.69 -15.70 12.33
N ASP A 377 -8.71 -15.18 13.06
CA ASP A 377 -7.94 -15.93 14.04
C ASP A 377 -8.42 -15.60 15.46
N VAL A 378 -8.65 -16.63 16.27
CA VAL A 378 -9.04 -16.49 17.68
C VAL A 378 -8.00 -17.20 18.55
N ILE A 379 -7.30 -16.42 19.37
CA ILE A 379 -6.24 -16.92 20.26
C ILE A 379 -6.63 -16.57 21.69
N PHE A 380 -6.68 -17.57 22.57
CA PHE A 380 -6.83 -17.34 24.01
C PHE A 380 -5.59 -17.85 24.74
N GLY A 381 -5.26 -17.21 25.86
CA GLY A 381 -4.12 -17.62 26.64
C GLY A 381 -4.06 -17.00 28.02
N PHE A 382 -3.08 -17.45 28.79
CA PHE A 382 -2.76 -16.93 30.11
C PHE A 382 -1.32 -16.44 30.13
N LYS A 383 -1.09 -15.30 30.77
CA LYS A 383 0.24 -14.81 31.13
C LYS A 383 0.35 -14.85 32.64
N ILE A 384 1.42 -15.46 33.15
CA ILE A 384 1.69 -15.57 34.59
C ILE A 384 2.99 -14.83 34.87
N ASN A 385 2.94 -13.82 35.74
CA ASN A 385 4.12 -13.14 36.27
C ASN A 385 4.25 -13.49 37.76
N PHE A 386 5.46 -13.84 38.19
CA PHE A 386 5.79 -14.21 39.58
C PHE A 386 6.45 -13.07 40.33
#